data_AF-J3KVI0-F1
#
_entry.id   AF-J3KVI0-F1
#
_cell.length_a   1.000
_cell.length_b   1.000
_cell.length_c   1.000
_cell.angle_alpha   90.00
_cell.angle_beta   90.00
_cell.angle_gamma   90.00
#
_symmetry.space_group_name_H-M   'P 1'
#
loop_
_entity.id
_entity.type
_entity.pdbx_description
1 polymer ?
#
loop_
_entity_poly.entity_id
_entity_poly.type
_entity_poly.pdbx_seq_one_letter_code
_entity_poly.pdbx_strand_id
1 'polypeptide(L)'
;MGNILRCFKGEDSGGDHYPYYKPTSRPHYPPPPPAAPARHQQPLGPHGVTPSTVGVAALAHDLLNFESTSMVPDGLSQHVASSRKAQVKWYKNMLEAYKNTTPPPKTPVDASHLIARALHMIQRSDLEGILEFYNFPIPSLPTSSSNHQPSSLPEGVQFVLNTLPVYDKCIGDGDGFTAYVSTTDPRESANVPLEVHEMVIARTQARQCRDYQSADALLSSLDEAGYKIISCSDDEVLARKYRIRMRGIDAPELKMPYGKESRNALVKLIGGKSVKIYVYDLDQFGRYVGDIYCNNVFIQEQMLKNGHAWHFKTYDKRPEFARWEREAKSANRGLWASGNPEKPWDWRRDQRNARQEAIQVY
;
A
#
# COMPACT_ATOMS: atom_id res chain seq x y z
N MET A 1 70.81 20.81 8.29
CA MET A 1 70.04 21.36 7.16
C MET A 1 68.59 21.43 7.62
N GLY A 2 67.90 22.56 7.79
CA GLY A 2 68.23 23.97 7.72
C GLY A 2 67.06 24.74 8.38
N ASN A 3 67.43 25.75 9.16
CA ASN A 3 66.72 26.95 9.64
C ASN A 3 65.36 26.81 10.40
N ILE A 4 65.19 27.16 11.70
CA ILE A 4 65.48 28.44 12.42
C ILE A 4 64.54 29.57 11.88
N LEU A 5 63.69 30.33 12.62
CA LEU A 5 63.84 31.16 13.84
C LEU A 5 62.44 31.69 14.32
N ARG A 6 62.25 31.79 15.66
CA ARG A 6 61.64 32.86 16.53
C ARG A 6 60.34 33.60 16.13
N CYS A 7 59.32 33.69 17.00
CA CYS A 7 59.15 34.39 18.31
C CYS A 7 58.78 35.90 18.23
N PHE A 8 57.57 36.20 18.74
CA PHE A 8 57.16 37.20 19.74
C PHE A 8 57.40 38.73 19.63
N LYS A 9 56.34 39.44 20.12
CA LYS A 9 56.21 40.84 20.62
C LYS A 9 56.32 41.95 19.57
N GLY A 10 55.56 43.04 19.61
CA GLY A 10 54.67 43.64 20.61
C GLY A 10 54.63 45.16 20.33
N GLU A 11 53.47 45.78 20.55
CA GLU A 11 53.18 47.22 20.83
C GLU A 11 54.07 48.32 20.22
N ASP A 12 53.49 49.33 19.55
CA ASP A 12 53.17 50.59 20.24
C ASP A 12 52.47 51.66 19.34
N SER A 13 51.50 52.33 19.97
CA SER A 13 51.04 53.73 19.90
C SER A 13 51.00 54.58 18.60
N GLY A 14 49.86 55.28 18.46
CA GLY A 14 49.87 56.74 18.28
C GLY A 14 49.00 57.34 17.17
N GLY A 15 48.08 58.23 17.54
CA GLY A 15 47.85 59.47 16.78
C GLY A 15 46.44 59.74 16.24
N ASP A 16 45.78 60.72 16.86
CA ASP A 16 44.51 61.37 16.51
C ASP A 16 44.42 61.90 15.07
N HIS A 17 43.20 61.95 14.49
CA HIS A 17 42.60 63.19 13.92
C HIS A 17 41.20 62.94 13.31
N TYR A 18 40.17 63.63 13.82
CA TYR A 18 38.85 63.79 13.15
C TYR A 18 38.95 64.81 12.00
N PRO A 19 38.02 64.79 11.02
CA PRO A 19 37.08 65.90 11.04
C PRO A 19 35.62 65.54 10.66
N TYR A 20 34.74 66.31 11.28
CA TYR A 20 33.32 66.53 10.99
C TYR A 20 33.04 66.89 9.52
N TYR A 21 31.90 66.43 9.00
CA TYR A 21 31.08 67.23 8.07
C TYR A 21 29.57 66.98 8.29
N LYS A 22 28.84 68.08 8.51
CA LYS A 22 27.38 68.20 8.60
C LYS A 22 26.79 68.55 7.21
N PRO A 23 25.46 68.42 7.02
CA PRO A 23 24.85 68.08 5.74
C PRO A 23 24.32 69.28 4.95
N THR A 24 24.37 69.21 3.62
CA THR A 24 23.45 69.98 2.75
C THR A 24 23.16 69.26 1.44
N SER A 25 21.86 69.21 1.12
CA SER A 25 21.27 69.15 -0.23
C SER A 25 21.17 67.80 -0.95
N ARG A 26 19.95 67.24 -0.85
CA ARG A 26 19.35 66.19 -1.70
C ARG A 26 19.33 66.58 -3.18
N PRO A 27 19.55 65.59 -4.07
CA PRO A 27 18.80 65.47 -5.32
C PRO A 27 17.68 64.43 -5.18
N HIS A 28 16.50 64.77 -5.69
CA HIS A 28 15.29 63.95 -5.75
C HIS A 28 15.47 62.75 -6.71
N TYR A 29 15.19 61.54 -6.23
CA TYR A 29 14.92 60.35 -7.05
C TYR A 29 13.57 59.75 -6.66
N PRO A 30 12.82 59.14 -7.61
CA PRO A 30 11.45 58.69 -7.42
C PRO A 30 11.33 57.52 -6.42
N PRO A 31 10.17 57.37 -5.76
CA PRO A 31 10.00 56.42 -4.68
C PRO A 31 10.07 54.97 -5.17
N PRO A 32 10.71 54.06 -4.40
CA PRO A 32 10.70 52.63 -4.67
C PRO A 32 9.30 52.01 -4.43
N PRO A 33 8.99 50.89 -5.10
CA PRO A 33 7.69 50.20 -4.97
C PRO A 33 7.46 49.67 -3.55
N PRO A 34 6.18 49.50 -3.13
CA PRO A 34 5.82 49.16 -1.77
C PRO A 34 6.37 47.80 -1.31
N ALA A 35 6.83 47.79 -0.06
CA ALA A 35 7.44 46.65 0.60
C ALA A 35 6.52 45.43 0.64
N ALA A 36 7.10 44.25 0.39
CA ALA A 36 6.46 42.97 0.67
C ALA A 36 6.07 42.89 2.16
N PRO A 37 4.91 42.29 2.50
CA PRO A 37 4.45 42.22 3.87
C PRO A 37 5.42 41.41 4.75
N ALA A 38 5.61 41.93 5.97
CA ALA A 38 6.53 41.40 6.97
C ALA A 38 6.34 39.89 7.19
N ARG A 39 7.44 39.13 7.11
CA ARG A 39 7.48 37.77 7.65
C ARG A 39 7.14 37.84 9.13
N HIS A 40 6.08 37.14 9.54
CA HIS A 40 5.80 36.85 10.94
C HIS A 40 7.02 36.14 11.55
N GLN A 41 7.88 36.90 12.23
CA GLN A 41 8.87 36.33 13.14
C GLN A 41 8.13 35.94 14.42
N GLN A 42 8.03 34.65 14.68
CA GLN A 42 7.56 34.12 15.96
C GLN A 42 8.61 34.43 17.05
N PRO A 43 8.18 34.70 18.30
CA PRO A 43 9.07 35.13 19.36
C PRO A 43 10.00 34.00 19.80
N LEU A 44 11.30 34.33 19.91
CA LEU A 44 12.35 33.43 20.39
C LEU A 44 12.25 33.28 21.92
N GLY A 45 12.19 32.03 22.40
CA GLY A 45 12.33 31.70 23.81
C GLY A 45 13.80 31.76 24.30
N PRO A 46 14.07 31.59 25.60
CA PRO A 46 15.35 31.94 26.26
C PRO A 46 16.60 31.21 25.75
N HIS A 47 16.47 30.22 24.87
CA HIS A 47 17.57 29.41 24.34
C HIS A 47 17.56 29.23 22.81
N GLY A 48 16.78 30.01 22.05
CA GLY A 48 16.83 29.97 20.58
C GLY A 48 16.34 28.67 19.92
N VAL A 49 15.70 27.77 20.67
CA VAL A 49 15.12 26.53 20.13
C VAL A 49 13.68 26.80 19.70
N THR A 50 13.40 26.69 18.40
CA THR A 50 12.02 26.73 17.91
C THR A 50 11.30 25.42 18.25
N PRO A 51 9.98 25.41 18.53
CA PRO A 51 9.22 24.17 18.75
C PRO A 51 9.37 23.15 17.62
N SER A 52 9.62 23.63 16.39
CA SER A 52 9.90 22.82 15.20
C SER A 52 11.24 22.08 15.24
N THR A 53 12.25 22.56 15.95
CA THR A 53 13.54 21.85 16.08
C THR A 53 13.50 20.77 17.16
N VAL A 54 12.57 20.89 18.12
CA VAL A 54 12.41 19.95 19.24
C VAL A 54 11.99 18.56 18.76
N GLY A 55 11.05 18.46 17.82
CA GLY A 55 10.57 17.17 17.30
C GLY A 55 11.64 16.34 16.59
N VAL A 56 12.50 16.97 15.79
CA VAL A 56 13.59 16.30 15.07
C VAL A 56 14.65 15.78 16.05
N ALA A 57 14.99 16.58 17.07
CA ALA A 57 15.91 16.16 18.13
C ALA A 57 15.33 15.04 19.00
N ALA A 58 14.03 15.10 19.32
CA ALA A 58 13.33 14.05 20.06
C ALA A 58 13.30 12.72 19.30
N LEU A 59 12.98 12.75 17.99
CA LEU A 59 13.06 11.57 17.13
C LEU A 59 14.47 10.95 17.14
N ALA A 60 15.51 11.77 16.94
CA ALA A 60 16.89 11.30 16.94
C ALA A 60 17.30 10.68 18.28
N HIS A 61 16.91 11.32 19.39
CA HIS A 61 17.15 10.81 20.75
C HIS A 61 16.46 9.47 20.99
N ASP A 62 15.18 9.35 20.63
CA ASP A 62 14.40 8.14 20.88
C ASP A 62 14.86 6.97 20.00
N LEU A 63 15.31 7.22 18.76
CA LEU A 63 15.91 6.21 17.91
C LEU A 63 17.24 5.69 18.49
N LEU A 64 18.04 6.57 19.09
CA LEU A 64 19.33 6.23 19.71
C LEU A 64 19.14 5.48 21.05
N ASN A 65 18.13 5.88 21.83
CA ASN A 65 17.69 5.16 23.01
C ASN A 65 17.13 3.78 22.65
N PHE A 66 16.33 3.69 21.59
CA PHE A 66 15.79 2.43 21.07
C PHE A 66 16.89 1.49 20.58
N GLU A 67 17.93 2.01 19.91
CA GLU A 67 19.10 1.22 19.52
C GLU A 67 19.79 0.57 20.73
N SER A 68 19.82 1.27 21.86
CA SER A 68 20.50 0.82 23.09
C SER A 68 19.62 -0.08 23.97
N THR A 69 18.30 0.15 24.00
CA THR A 69 17.39 -0.46 24.98
C THR A 69 16.30 -1.34 24.37
N SER A 70 16.07 -1.23 23.05
CA SER A 70 14.90 -1.80 22.34
C SER A 70 13.54 -1.38 22.92
N MET A 71 13.50 -0.28 23.69
CA MET A 71 12.27 0.27 24.26
C MET A 71 11.75 1.44 23.43
N VAL A 72 10.44 1.47 23.18
CA VAL A 72 9.75 2.59 22.53
C VAL A 72 9.25 3.61 23.57
N PRO A 73 9.08 4.89 23.21
CA PRO A 73 8.59 5.92 24.13
C PRO A 73 7.23 5.58 24.74
N ASP A 74 7.10 5.77 26.06
CA ASP A 74 5.90 5.38 26.80
C ASP A 74 4.65 6.16 26.36
N GLY A 75 4.81 7.42 25.95
CA GLY A 75 3.71 8.27 25.48
C GLY A 75 3.17 7.91 24.10
N LEU A 76 3.91 7.14 23.28
CA LEU A 76 3.52 6.87 21.90
C LEU A 76 2.18 6.12 21.81
N SER A 77 1.91 5.23 22.77
CA SER A 77 0.67 4.44 22.81
C SER A 77 -0.60 5.28 23.00
N GLN A 78 -0.47 6.56 23.37
CA GLN A 78 -1.62 7.47 23.48
C GLN A 78 -2.03 8.05 22.13
N HIS A 79 -1.14 8.01 21.13
CA HIS A 79 -1.35 8.59 19.80
C HIS A 79 -1.65 7.54 18.72
N VAL A 80 -1.46 6.26 19.01
CA VAL A 80 -1.59 5.17 18.04
C VAL A 80 -2.43 4.04 18.61
N ALA A 81 -3.25 3.40 17.76
CA ALA A 81 -4.11 2.29 18.16
C ALA A 81 -3.35 0.95 18.17
N SER A 82 -2.24 0.87 17.44
CA SER A 82 -1.43 -0.34 17.34
C SER A 82 -0.66 -0.69 18.62
N SER A 83 -0.53 -2.00 18.86
CA SER A 83 0.14 -2.56 20.05
C SER A 83 1.59 -2.12 20.23
N ARG A 84 2.10 -2.15 21.47
CA ARG A 84 3.52 -1.87 21.78
C ARG A 84 4.49 -2.75 20.99
N LYS A 85 4.12 -4.00 20.67
CA LYS A 85 4.94 -4.88 19.83
C LYS A 85 5.06 -4.36 18.38
N ALA A 86 3.98 -3.80 17.83
CA ALA A 86 3.99 -3.16 16.51
C ALA A 86 4.84 -1.88 16.54
N GLN A 87 4.72 -1.08 17.59
CA GLN A 87 5.55 0.12 17.80
C GLN A 87 7.05 -0.22 17.80
N VAL A 88 7.47 -1.30 18.48
CA VAL A 88 8.87 -1.77 18.45
C VAL A 88 9.33 -2.09 17.02
N LYS A 89 8.48 -2.71 16.19
CA LYS A 89 8.79 -2.99 14.78
C LYS A 89 8.94 -1.69 13.98
N TRP A 90 8.08 -0.70 14.24
CA TRP A 90 8.18 0.61 13.59
C TRP A 90 9.50 1.31 13.90
N TYR A 91 9.94 1.29 15.17
CA TYR A 91 11.21 1.91 15.56
C TYR A 91 12.42 1.21 14.95
N LYS A 92 12.38 -0.11 14.74
CA LYS A 92 13.41 -0.82 13.95
C LYS A 92 13.47 -0.28 12.52
N ASN A 93 12.34 -0.19 11.85
CA ASN A 93 12.26 0.30 10.46
C ASN A 93 12.67 1.77 10.34
N MET A 94 12.25 2.61 11.28
CA MET A 94 12.63 4.03 11.34
C MET A 94 14.12 4.20 11.60
N LEU A 95 14.71 3.41 12.51
CA LEU A 95 16.14 3.43 12.80
C LEU A 95 16.96 3.02 11.57
N GLU A 96 16.54 1.97 10.86
CA GLU A 96 17.18 1.54 9.62
C GLU A 96 17.12 2.63 8.54
N ALA A 97 15.94 3.22 8.31
CA ALA A 97 15.76 4.32 7.37
C ALA A 97 16.59 5.56 7.76
N TYR A 98 16.70 5.85 9.05
CA TYR A 98 17.48 6.96 9.59
C TYR A 98 18.98 6.78 9.35
N LYS A 99 19.52 5.57 9.59
CA LYS A 99 20.92 5.23 9.30
C LYS A 99 21.26 5.31 7.82
N ASN A 100 20.30 4.96 6.96
CA ASN A 100 20.46 4.96 5.51
C ASN A 100 20.29 6.37 4.87
N THR A 101 19.93 7.38 5.65
CA THR A 101 19.72 8.75 5.15
C THR A 101 20.94 9.62 5.43
N THR A 102 21.67 10.02 4.37
CA THR A 102 22.82 10.92 4.46
C THR A 102 22.62 12.16 3.55
N PRO A 103 22.59 13.39 4.11
CA PRO A 103 22.71 13.74 5.53
C PRO A 103 21.44 13.44 6.35
N PRO A 104 21.54 13.27 7.68
CA PRO A 104 20.37 13.08 8.55
C PRO A 104 19.33 14.20 8.41
N PRO A 105 18.03 13.92 8.61
CA PRO A 105 16.97 14.91 8.47
C PRO A 105 17.19 16.07 9.45
N LYS A 106 17.22 17.31 8.94
CA LYS A 106 17.42 18.53 9.74
C LYS A 106 16.13 19.32 9.94
N THR A 107 15.08 19.00 9.19
CA THR A 107 13.80 19.71 9.23
C THR A 107 12.66 18.75 9.58
N PRO A 108 11.57 19.25 10.22
CA PRO A 108 10.35 18.47 10.45
C PRO A 108 9.77 17.85 9.18
N VAL A 109 9.89 18.55 8.05
CA VAL A 109 9.40 18.07 6.76
C VAL A 109 10.24 16.87 6.28
N ASP A 110 11.57 16.95 6.35
CA ASP A 110 12.44 15.83 5.99
C ASP A 110 12.22 14.61 6.90
N ALA A 111 12.07 14.86 8.21
CA ALA A 111 11.77 13.81 9.19
C ALA A 111 10.40 13.17 8.93
N SER A 112 9.37 13.97 8.60
CA SER A 112 8.03 13.46 8.26
C SER A 112 8.05 12.55 7.03
N HIS A 113 8.81 12.93 5.99
CA HIS A 113 8.97 12.12 4.79
C HIS A 113 9.76 10.83 5.07
N LEU A 114 10.77 10.88 5.93
CA LEU A 114 11.53 9.71 6.35
C LEU A 114 10.61 8.70 7.06
N ILE A 115 9.82 9.16 8.03
CA ILE A 115 8.87 8.32 8.77
C ILE A 115 7.82 7.74 7.82
N ALA A 116 7.22 8.56 6.95
CA ALA A 116 6.21 8.12 5.99
C ALA A 116 6.75 7.06 5.01
N ARG A 117 8.03 7.14 4.60
CA ARG A 117 8.67 6.12 3.76
C ARG A 117 8.97 4.85 4.55
N ALA A 118 9.56 4.99 5.74
CA ALA A 118 9.92 3.87 6.61
C ALA A 118 8.69 3.05 7.04
N LEU A 119 7.55 3.73 7.21
CA LEU A 119 6.31 3.15 7.70
C LEU A 119 5.20 3.13 6.64
N HIS A 120 5.55 3.07 5.36
CA HIS A 120 4.57 3.11 4.26
C HIS A 120 3.51 1.98 4.28
N MET A 121 3.72 0.93 5.08
CA MET A 121 2.81 -0.22 5.23
C MET A 121 1.90 -0.17 6.46
N ILE A 122 2.00 0.86 7.32
CA ILE A 122 1.18 0.97 8.54
C ILE A 122 -0.16 1.66 8.26
N GLN A 123 -1.11 1.55 9.19
CA GLN A 123 -2.40 2.25 9.06
C GLN A 123 -2.19 3.76 9.05
N ARG A 124 -2.99 4.48 8.26
CA ARG A 124 -2.86 5.93 8.11
C ARG A 124 -3.06 6.68 9.43
N SER A 125 -4.01 6.25 10.26
CA SER A 125 -4.24 6.81 11.60
C SER A 125 -3.03 6.64 12.52
N ASP A 126 -2.37 5.48 12.48
CA ASP A 126 -1.16 5.23 13.26
C ASP A 126 0.02 6.06 12.73
N LEU A 127 0.15 6.24 11.41
CA LEU A 127 1.15 7.13 10.82
C LEU A 127 0.91 8.59 11.23
N GLU A 128 -0.33 9.06 11.16
CA GLU A 128 -0.73 10.40 11.60
C GLU A 128 -0.44 10.57 13.10
N GLY A 129 -0.71 9.55 13.93
CA GLY A 129 -0.40 9.55 15.35
C GLY A 129 1.10 9.63 15.68
N ILE A 130 1.96 8.93 14.93
CA ILE A 130 3.43 9.03 15.11
C ILE A 130 3.93 10.42 14.70
N LEU A 131 3.40 10.97 13.61
CA LEU A 131 3.77 12.32 13.16
C LEU A 131 3.30 13.37 14.16
N GLU A 132 2.10 13.21 14.72
CA GLU A 132 1.57 14.07 15.78
C GLU A 132 2.39 13.98 17.07
N PHE A 133 2.79 12.77 17.49
CA PHE A 133 3.62 12.54 18.68
C PHE A 133 4.94 13.34 18.63
N TYR A 134 5.56 13.44 17.45
CA TYR A 134 6.78 14.23 17.23
C TYR A 134 6.52 15.66 16.75
N ASN A 135 5.25 16.07 16.66
CA ASN A 135 4.81 17.37 16.15
C ASN A 135 5.35 17.68 14.73
N PHE A 136 5.39 16.66 13.88
CA PHE A 136 5.77 16.76 12.48
C PHE A 136 4.57 17.07 11.58
N PRO A 137 4.75 17.87 10.52
CA PRO A 137 3.69 18.12 9.57
C PRO A 137 3.32 16.81 8.87
N ILE A 138 2.02 16.57 8.71
CA ILE A 138 1.54 15.50 7.84
C ILE A 138 2.00 15.83 6.42
N PRO A 139 2.75 14.95 5.73
CA PRO A 139 3.19 15.19 4.36
C PRO A 139 1.97 15.35 3.44
N SER A 140 1.55 16.60 3.22
CA SER A 140 0.61 16.95 2.17
C SER A 140 1.43 17.15 0.90
N LEU A 141 1.11 16.40 -0.16
CA LEU A 141 1.61 16.76 -1.48
C LEU A 141 1.30 18.25 -1.75
N PRO A 142 2.20 19.00 -2.41
CA PRO A 142 1.99 20.41 -2.67
C PRO A 142 0.64 20.62 -3.35
N THR A 143 -0.13 21.51 -2.73
CA THR A 143 -1.50 21.85 -3.08
C THR A 143 -1.50 22.52 -4.45
N SER A 144 -1.85 21.75 -5.49
CA SER A 144 -2.41 22.34 -6.69
C SER A 144 -3.79 22.87 -6.32
N SER A 145 -3.91 24.19 -6.22
CA SER A 145 -5.18 24.90 -6.25
C SER A 145 -5.97 24.46 -7.49
N SER A 146 -6.96 23.60 -7.29
CA SER A 146 -8.13 23.45 -8.14
C SER A 146 -9.06 22.46 -7.44
N ASN A 147 -10.21 22.97 -7.01
CA ASN A 147 -11.37 22.18 -6.63
C ASN A 147 -11.58 21.02 -7.61
N HIS A 148 -11.18 19.82 -7.22
CA HIS A 148 -11.74 18.54 -7.65
C HIS A 148 -11.24 17.50 -6.67
N GLN A 149 -12.04 17.19 -5.68
CA GLN A 149 -12.01 15.91 -5.00
C GLN A 149 -12.61 14.89 -5.99
N PRO A 150 -11.88 13.92 -6.55
CA PRO A 150 -12.50 12.77 -7.17
C PRO A 150 -12.36 11.63 -6.16
N SER A 151 -13.13 11.69 -5.06
CA SER A 151 -13.27 10.56 -4.14
C SER A 151 -14.60 9.84 -4.34
N SER A 152 -15.20 9.93 -5.52
CA SER A 152 -16.19 8.96 -5.93
C SER A 152 -15.43 7.76 -6.48
N LEU A 153 -15.63 6.59 -5.88
CA LEU A 153 -15.32 5.33 -6.53
C LEU A 153 -15.92 5.35 -7.95
N PRO A 154 -15.33 4.62 -8.92
CA PRO A 154 -15.93 4.48 -10.24
C PRO A 154 -17.40 4.04 -10.11
N GLU A 155 -18.24 4.51 -11.03
CA GLU A 155 -19.68 4.24 -10.98
C GLU A 155 -19.96 2.73 -10.83
N GLY A 156 -20.79 2.37 -9.85
CA GLY A 156 -21.15 0.99 -9.54
C GLY A 156 -20.16 0.21 -8.67
N VAL A 157 -18.99 0.75 -8.33
CA VAL A 157 -18.07 0.09 -7.38
C VAL A 157 -18.61 0.24 -5.96
N GLN A 158 -18.85 -0.89 -5.30
CA GLN A 158 -19.30 -0.94 -3.91
C GLN A 158 -18.14 -0.70 -2.94
N PHE A 159 -16.99 -1.33 -3.18
CA PHE A 159 -15.78 -1.18 -2.38
C PHE A 159 -14.54 -1.67 -3.13
N VAL A 160 -13.37 -1.39 -2.58
CA VAL A 160 -12.07 -1.80 -3.13
C VAL A 160 -11.37 -2.73 -2.14
N LEU A 161 -10.78 -3.81 -2.66
CA LEU A 161 -9.92 -4.72 -1.88
C LEU A 161 -8.48 -4.58 -2.34
N ASN A 162 -7.55 -4.57 -1.39
CA ASN A 162 -6.12 -4.75 -1.64
C ASN A 162 -5.72 -6.11 -1.06
N THR A 163 -5.22 -7.01 -1.91
CA THR A 163 -4.99 -8.40 -1.49
C THR A 163 -3.57 -8.59 -0.96
N LEU A 164 -3.42 -9.61 -0.12
CA LEU A 164 -2.14 -10.30 0.03
C LEU A 164 -1.72 -10.95 -1.31
N PRO A 165 -0.46 -11.38 -1.47
CA PRO A 165 0.00 -12.05 -2.68
C PRO A 165 -0.90 -13.23 -3.07
N VAL A 166 -1.36 -13.24 -4.33
CA VAL A 166 -2.23 -14.30 -4.84
C VAL A 166 -1.38 -15.51 -5.21
N TYR A 167 -1.50 -16.61 -4.46
CA TYR A 167 -0.78 -17.85 -4.77
C TYR A 167 -1.37 -18.58 -5.98
N ASP A 168 -0.52 -19.22 -6.78
CA ASP A 168 -0.90 -19.92 -8.03
C ASP A 168 -2.00 -20.99 -7.84
N LYS A 169 -2.01 -21.64 -6.67
CA LYS A 169 -3.04 -22.62 -6.29
C LYS A 169 -4.42 -22.02 -6.10
N CYS A 170 -4.50 -20.71 -5.88
CA CYS A 170 -5.75 -19.98 -5.69
C CYS A 170 -6.35 -19.50 -7.02
N ILE A 171 -5.65 -19.68 -8.14
CA ILE A 171 -6.06 -19.24 -9.47
C ILE A 171 -6.79 -20.39 -10.19
N GLY A 172 -8.02 -20.12 -10.64
CA GLY A 172 -8.90 -21.05 -11.34
C GLY A 172 -8.55 -21.21 -12.83
N ASP A 173 -9.58 -21.37 -13.66
CA ASP A 173 -9.56 -21.54 -15.12
C ASP A 173 -9.09 -20.32 -15.95
N GLY A 174 -8.95 -19.16 -15.31
CA GLY A 174 -8.44 -17.94 -15.94
C GLY A 174 -9.38 -16.74 -15.83
N ASP A 175 -10.53 -16.90 -15.19
CA ASP A 175 -11.47 -15.78 -14.99
C ASP A 175 -11.98 -15.64 -13.54
N GLY A 176 -11.44 -16.47 -12.63
CA GLY A 176 -11.74 -16.46 -11.22
C GLY A 176 -10.55 -16.93 -10.37
N PHE A 177 -10.50 -16.44 -9.14
CA PHE A 177 -9.47 -16.81 -8.17
C PHE A 177 -9.94 -16.58 -6.74
N THR A 178 -9.24 -17.18 -5.78
CA THR A 178 -9.42 -16.87 -4.35
C THR A 178 -8.38 -15.83 -3.93
N ALA A 179 -8.85 -14.71 -3.41
CA ALA A 179 -8.03 -13.67 -2.81
C ALA A 179 -8.08 -13.77 -1.29
N TYR A 180 -7.03 -13.26 -0.64
CA TYR A 180 -6.99 -13.09 0.81
C TYR A 180 -6.67 -11.63 1.12
N VAL A 181 -7.41 -11.05 2.05
CA VAL A 181 -7.21 -9.68 2.53
C VAL A 181 -6.87 -9.76 4.01
N SER A 182 -5.81 -9.06 4.43
CA SER A 182 -5.40 -9.04 5.84
C SER A 182 -6.54 -8.52 6.71
N THR A 183 -6.78 -9.14 7.86
CA THR A 183 -7.75 -8.61 8.84
C THR A 183 -7.27 -7.32 9.50
N THR A 184 -6.01 -6.93 9.28
CA THR A 184 -5.49 -5.62 9.69
C THR A 184 -5.88 -4.50 8.72
N ASP A 185 -6.46 -4.83 7.56
CA ASP A 185 -7.03 -3.84 6.66
C ASP A 185 -8.19 -3.13 7.38
N PRO A 186 -8.29 -1.78 7.32
CA PRO A 186 -9.33 -1.03 8.03
C PRO A 186 -10.74 -1.55 7.78
N ARG A 187 -11.05 -1.97 6.55
CA ARG A 187 -12.36 -2.52 6.20
C ARG A 187 -12.63 -3.86 6.89
N GLU A 188 -11.61 -4.72 7.00
CA GLU A 188 -11.78 -6.04 7.59
C GLU A 188 -11.72 -6.01 9.11
N SER A 189 -10.86 -5.17 9.68
CA SER A 189 -10.59 -5.13 11.13
C SER A 189 -11.83 -4.95 11.99
N ALA A 190 -12.80 -4.14 11.53
CA ALA A 190 -14.06 -3.89 12.23
C ALA A 190 -15.10 -5.02 12.05
N ASN A 191 -14.87 -5.95 11.12
CA ASN A 191 -15.84 -6.95 10.68
C ASN A 191 -15.43 -8.40 10.99
N VAL A 192 -14.34 -8.60 11.73
CA VAL A 192 -13.92 -9.94 12.16
C VAL A 192 -14.78 -10.38 13.36
N PRO A 193 -15.49 -11.53 13.28
CA PRO A 193 -16.27 -12.05 14.39
C PRO A 193 -15.41 -12.40 15.61
N LEU A 194 -15.98 -12.29 16.81
CA LEU A 194 -15.29 -12.60 18.06
C LEU A 194 -14.81 -14.06 18.08
N GLU A 195 -15.62 -14.98 17.57
CA GLU A 195 -15.31 -16.40 17.52
C GLU A 195 -14.03 -16.67 16.71
N VAL A 196 -13.78 -15.87 15.67
CA VAL A 196 -12.56 -15.99 14.85
C VAL A 196 -11.33 -15.58 15.66
N HIS A 197 -11.43 -14.53 16.46
CA HIS A 197 -10.33 -14.14 17.37
C HIS A 197 -10.06 -15.22 18.42
N GLU A 198 -11.11 -15.78 19.01
CA GLU A 198 -11.00 -16.87 19.99
C GLU A 198 -10.34 -18.11 19.38
N MET A 199 -10.73 -18.51 18.17
CA MET A 199 -10.11 -19.62 17.44
C MET A 199 -8.61 -19.40 17.20
N VAL A 200 -8.19 -18.18 16.85
CA VAL A 200 -6.77 -17.86 16.66
C VAL A 200 -6.00 -17.94 17.97
N ILE A 201 -6.54 -17.40 19.07
CA ILE A 201 -5.93 -17.48 20.41
C ILE A 201 -5.80 -18.93 20.86
N ALA A 202 -6.88 -19.72 20.75
CA ALA A 202 -6.91 -21.13 21.10
C ALA A 202 -5.89 -21.93 20.28
N ARG A 203 -5.73 -21.64 18.98
CA ARG A 203 -4.74 -22.29 18.13
C ARG A 203 -3.32 -21.98 18.61
N THR A 204 -3.04 -20.72 18.96
CA THR A 204 -1.73 -20.32 19.49
C THR A 204 -1.42 -21.07 20.78
N GLN A 205 -2.39 -21.20 21.69
CA GLN A 205 -2.24 -21.96 22.93
C GLN A 205 -2.01 -23.46 22.67
N ALA A 206 -2.79 -24.08 21.77
CA ALA A 206 -2.62 -25.49 21.40
C ALA A 206 -1.20 -25.78 20.87
N ARG A 207 -0.65 -24.89 20.02
CA ARG A 207 0.73 -24.99 19.53
C ARG A 207 1.76 -24.88 20.66
N GLN A 208 1.56 -23.98 21.63
CA GLN A 208 2.44 -23.85 22.80
C GLN A 208 2.45 -25.13 23.66
N CYS A 209 1.29 -25.77 23.80
CA CYS A 209 1.13 -27.05 24.49
C CYS A 209 1.60 -28.26 23.65
N ARG A 210 2.13 -28.05 22.43
CA ARG A 210 2.49 -29.10 21.45
C ARG A 210 1.31 -30.00 21.05
N ASP A 211 0.09 -29.52 21.22
CA ASP A 211 -1.13 -30.15 20.73
C ASP A 211 -1.39 -29.70 19.29
N TYR A 212 -0.71 -30.36 18.35
CA TYR A 212 -0.83 -30.06 16.92
C TYR A 212 -2.18 -30.51 16.34
N GLN A 213 -2.81 -31.53 16.91
CA GLN A 213 -4.10 -32.04 16.44
C GLN A 213 -5.21 -31.00 16.64
N SER A 214 -5.29 -30.41 17.84
CA SER A 214 -6.24 -29.33 18.11
C SER A 214 -5.92 -28.07 17.29
N ALA A 215 -4.64 -27.75 17.12
CA ALA A 215 -4.22 -26.60 16.30
C ALA A 215 -4.64 -26.74 14.82
N ASP A 216 -4.54 -27.95 14.25
CA ASP A 216 -4.93 -28.23 12.86
C ASP A 216 -6.46 -28.29 12.69
N ALA A 217 -7.19 -28.79 13.70
CA ALA A 217 -8.65 -28.74 13.73
C ALA A 217 -9.17 -27.27 13.75
N LEU A 218 -8.51 -26.40 14.51
CA LEU A 218 -8.82 -24.96 14.54
C LEU A 218 -8.49 -24.27 13.21
N LEU A 219 -7.43 -24.67 12.51
CA LEU A 219 -7.16 -24.17 11.15
C LEU A 219 -8.26 -24.56 10.15
N SER A 220 -8.80 -25.77 10.28
CA SER A 220 -9.90 -26.24 9.44
C SER A 220 -11.18 -25.45 9.73
N SER A 221 -11.49 -25.23 11.01
CA SER A 221 -12.63 -24.41 11.46
C SER A 221 -12.52 -22.95 10.98
N LEU A 222 -11.30 -22.40 10.97
CA LEU A 222 -11.04 -21.07 10.40
C LEU A 222 -11.33 -21.02 8.89
N ASP A 223 -10.88 -22.01 8.10
CA ASP A 223 -11.13 -22.03 6.65
C ASP A 223 -12.63 -22.16 6.32
N GLU A 224 -13.36 -22.95 7.11
CA GLU A 224 -14.83 -23.06 7.04
C GLU A 224 -15.52 -21.73 7.36
N ALA A 225 -15.02 -20.99 8.35
CA ALA A 225 -15.48 -19.64 8.67
C ALA A 225 -15.05 -18.58 7.62
N GLY A 226 -14.30 -18.96 6.59
CA GLY A 226 -13.82 -18.05 5.55
C GLY A 226 -12.58 -17.25 5.93
N TYR A 227 -11.79 -17.73 6.88
CA TYR A 227 -10.54 -17.12 7.33
C TYR A 227 -9.36 -18.07 7.14
N LYS A 228 -8.17 -17.49 7.00
CA LYS A 228 -6.95 -18.27 6.84
C LYS A 228 -5.78 -17.56 7.49
N ILE A 229 -4.93 -18.35 8.16
CA ILE A 229 -3.63 -17.88 8.60
C ILE A 229 -2.64 -18.09 7.46
N ILE A 230 -2.03 -17.00 7.01
CA ILE A 230 -1.05 -16.97 5.91
C ILE A 230 0.30 -16.56 6.49
N SER A 231 1.31 -17.39 6.27
CA SER A 231 2.69 -17.07 6.64
C SER A 231 3.27 -16.10 5.61
N CYS A 232 3.63 -14.91 6.07
CA CYS A 232 4.32 -13.90 5.28
C CYS A 232 5.68 -13.63 5.92
N SER A 233 6.74 -14.14 5.28
CA SER A 233 8.10 -14.13 5.83
C SER A 233 8.16 -14.85 7.19
N ASP A 234 8.25 -14.09 8.29
CA ASP A 234 8.36 -14.60 9.66
C ASP A 234 7.11 -14.34 10.52
N ASP A 235 6.09 -13.68 9.96
CA ASP A 235 4.83 -13.36 10.65
C ASP A 235 3.66 -14.19 10.09
N GLU A 236 2.78 -14.65 10.98
CA GLU A 236 1.48 -15.23 10.61
C GLU A 236 0.44 -14.10 10.54
N VAL A 237 -0.21 -13.95 9.39
CA VAL A 237 -1.28 -12.97 9.16
C VAL A 237 -2.61 -13.69 9.09
N LEU A 238 -3.57 -13.28 9.94
CA LEU A 238 -4.96 -13.67 9.76
C LEU A 238 -5.54 -12.90 8.57
N ALA A 239 -6.14 -13.61 7.64
CA ALA A 239 -6.69 -13.04 6.42
C ALA A 239 -8.09 -13.59 6.13
N ARG A 240 -8.97 -12.72 5.62
CA ARG A 240 -10.30 -13.11 5.16
C ARG A 240 -10.26 -13.58 3.71
N LYS A 241 -10.97 -14.66 3.42
CA LYS A 241 -11.08 -15.32 2.13
C LYS A 241 -12.14 -14.64 1.27
N TYR A 242 -11.78 -14.34 0.02
CA TYR A 242 -12.65 -13.75 -0.98
C TYR A 242 -12.63 -14.59 -2.25
N ARG A 243 -13.79 -15.07 -2.70
CA ARG A 243 -13.92 -15.73 -4.02
C ARG A 243 -14.20 -14.65 -5.06
N ILE A 244 -13.33 -14.51 -6.04
CA ILE A 244 -13.37 -13.42 -7.02
C ILE A 244 -13.73 -13.98 -8.40
N ARG A 245 -14.65 -13.29 -9.09
CA ARG A 245 -14.97 -13.48 -10.51
C ARG A 245 -14.58 -12.20 -11.27
N MET A 246 -13.75 -12.33 -12.29
CA MET A 246 -13.36 -11.22 -13.14
C MET A 246 -14.54 -10.74 -13.98
N ARG A 247 -14.91 -9.47 -13.82
CA ARG A 247 -16.05 -8.90 -14.53
C ARG A 247 -15.80 -8.88 -16.05
N GLY A 248 -16.81 -9.30 -16.81
CA GLY A 248 -16.89 -9.13 -18.26
C GLY A 248 -16.08 -10.10 -19.13
N ILE A 249 -15.34 -11.05 -18.54
CA ILE A 249 -14.64 -12.09 -19.30
C ILE A 249 -15.12 -13.49 -18.90
N ASP A 250 -15.03 -14.46 -19.81
CA ASP A 250 -15.27 -15.89 -19.52
C ASP A 250 -14.12 -16.72 -20.13
N ALA A 251 -13.39 -17.44 -19.29
CA ALA A 251 -12.23 -18.25 -19.69
C ALA A 251 -12.66 -19.68 -20.06
N PRO A 252 -11.91 -20.38 -20.93
CA PRO A 252 -12.12 -21.81 -21.15
C PRO A 252 -11.93 -22.58 -19.83
N GLU A 253 -12.90 -23.42 -19.50
CA GLU A 253 -12.87 -24.25 -18.29
C GLU A 253 -11.63 -25.16 -18.31
N LEU A 254 -11.10 -25.56 -17.15
CA LEU A 254 -9.83 -26.32 -17.09
C LEU A 254 -9.79 -27.61 -17.91
N LYS A 255 -10.96 -28.21 -18.15
CA LYS A 255 -11.12 -29.44 -18.95
C LYS A 255 -11.36 -29.17 -20.43
N MET A 256 -11.62 -27.92 -20.82
CA MET A 256 -11.77 -27.51 -22.21
C MET A 256 -10.40 -27.40 -22.89
N PRO A 257 -10.36 -27.52 -24.23
CA PRO A 257 -9.22 -27.06 -25.00
C PRO A 257 -8.84 -25.63 -24.60
N TYR A 258 -7.54 -25.38 -24.43
CA TYR A 258 -6.99 -24.08 -24.05
C TYR A 258 -7.26 -23.63 -22.59
N GLY A 259 -7.93 -24.44 -21.76
CA GLY A 259 -8.23 -24.07 -20.36
C GLY A 259 -7.00 -23.96 -19.46
N LYS A 260 -6.02 -24.85 -19.63
CA LYS A 260 -4.77 -24.80 -18.84
C LYS A 260 -3.91 -23.59 -19.23
N GLU A 261 -3.89 -23.27 -20.53
CA GLU A 261 -3.17 -22.14 -21.10
C GLU A 261 -3.75 -20.82 -20.62
N SER A 262 -5.08 -20.70 -20.58
CA SER A 262 -5.79 -19.57 -19.99
C SER A 262 -5.44 -19.38 -18.50
N ARG A 263 -5.56 -20.44 -17.69
CA ARG A 263 -5.12 -20.42 -16.29
C ARG A 263 -3.68 -19.95 -16.14
N ASN A 264 -2.76 -20.54 -16.90
CA ASN A 264 -1.34 -20.25 -16.82
C ASN A 264 -1.03 -18.79 -17.21
N ALA A 265 -1.79 -18.22 -18.15
CA ALA A 265 -1.68 -16.79 -18.47
C ALA A 265 -2.07 -15.92 -17.28
N LEU A 266 -3.18 -16.22 -16.60
CA LEU A 266 -3.57 -15.49 -15.39
C LEU A 266 -2.54 -15.67 -14.27
N VAL A 267 -2.01 -16.87 -14.05
CA VAL A 267 -0.91 -17.14 -13.11
C VAL A 267 0.30 -16.25 -13.40
N LYS A 268 0.73 -16.12 -14.66
CA LYS A 268 1.85 -15.22 -15.02
C LYS A 268 1.56 -13.74 -14.70
N LEU A 269 0.29 -13.34 -14.84
CA LEU A 269 -0.12 -11.96 -14.61
C LEU A 269 -0.16 -11.62 -13.12
N ILE A 270 -0.80 -12.44 -12.29
CA ILE A 270 -1.10 -12.11 -10.87
C ILE A 270 -0.46 -13.04 -9.83
N GLY A 271 0.08 -14.19 -10.24
CA GLY A 271 0.71 -15.17 -9.35
C GLY A 271 1.87 -14.57 -8.56
N GLY A 272 1.84 -14.76 -7.24
CA GLY A 272 2.82 -14.21 -6.30
C GLY A 272 2.72 -12.69 -6.08
N LYS A 273 1.72 -12.01 -6.65
CA LYS A 273 1.58 -10.54 -6.58
C LYS A 273 0.32 -10.15 -5.82
N SER A 274 0.38 -9.00 -5.17
CA SER A 274 -0.82 -8.34 -4.62
C SER A 274 -1.60 -7.66 -5.73
N VAL A 275 -2.93 -7.75 -5.68
CA VAL A 275 -3.83 -7.13 -6.65
C VAL A 275 -4.79 -6.17 -5.96
N LYS A 276 -5.24 -5.18 -6.72
CA LYS A 276 -6.33 -4.27 -6.35
C LYS A 276 -7.59 -4.70 -7.09
N ILE A 277 -8.69 -4.83 -6.36
CA ILE A 277 -9.97 -5.33 -6.88
C ILE A 277 -11.02 -4.25 -6.65
N TYR A 278 -11.62 -3.75 -7.73
CA TYR A 278 -12.81 -2.90 -7.65
C TYR A 278 -14.02 -3.81 -7.72
N VAL A 279 -14.73 -3.95 -6.60
CA VAL A 279 -15.86 -4.88 -6.46
C VAL A 279 -17.16 -4.16 -6.78
N TYR A 280 -17.97 -4.74 -7.66
CA TYR A 280 -19.24 -4.16 -8.12
C TYR A 280 -20.46 -4.91 -7.60
N ASP A 281 -20.34 -6.23 -7.41
CA ASP A 281 -21.47 -7.07 -7.04
C ASP A 281 -21.02 -8.38 -6.37
N LEU A 282 -21.97 -9.10 -5.80
CA LEU A 282 -21.84 -10.47 -5.31
C LEU A 282 -22.79 -11.35 -6.12
N ASP A 283 -22.23 -12.29 -6.90
CA ASP A 283 -23.05 -13.16 -7.72
C ASP A 283 -23.80 -14.22 -6.89
N GLN A 284 -24.79 -14.88 -7.52
CA GLN A 284 -25.59 -15.96 -6.91
C GLN A 284 -24.77 -17.16 -6.40
N PHE A 285 -23.51 -17.29 -6.79
CA PHE A 285 -22.60 -18.35 -6.35
C PHE A 285 -21.70 -17.90 -5.19
N GLY A 286 -21.94 -16.71 -4.64
CA GLY A 286 -21.16 -16.12 -3.55
C GLY A 286 -19.77 -15.67 -3.99
N ARG A 287 -19.59 -15.27 -5.26
CA ARG A 287 -18.34 -14.71 -5.78
C ARG A 287 -18.47 -13.22 -5.99
N TYR A 288 -17.48 -12.47 -5.52
CA TYR A 288 -17.40 -11.04 -5.75
C TYR A 288 -16.98 -10.77 -7.19
N VAL A 289 -17.81 -10.03 -7.91
CA VAL A 289 -17.59 -9.66 -9.31
C VAL A 289 -16.81 -8.35 -9.35
N GLY A 290 -15.64 -8.36 -9.98
CA GLY A 290 -14.73 -7.20 -9.90
C GLY A 290 -13.80 -6.99 -11.08
N ASP A 291 -13.35 -5.75 -11.22
CA ASP A 291 -12.26 -5.34 -12.12
C ASP A 291 -10.92 -5.45 -11.38
N ILE A 292 -9.94 -6.12 -11.99
CA ILE A 292 -8.69 -6.51 -11.33
C ILE A 292 -7.53 -5.72 -11.90
N TYR A 293 -6.74 -5.12 -11.01
CA TYR A 293 -5.52 -4.40 -11.35
C TYR A 293 -4.33 -4.99 -10.60
N CYS A 294 -3.23 -5.25 -11.32
CA CYS A 294 -1.95 -5.61 -10.74
C CYS A 294 -0.90 -4.62 -11.25
N ASN A 295 -0.19 -3.93 -10.36
CA ASN A 295 0.81 -2.91 -10.75
C ASN A 295 0.27 -1.91 -11.79
N ASN A 296 -0.96 -1.42 -11.58
CA ASN A 296 -1.70 -0.53 -12.49
C ASN A 296 -2.04 -1.10 -13.87
N VAL A 297 -1.79 -2.38 -14.12
CA VAL A 297 -2.21 -3.09 -15.34
C VAL A 297 -3.60 -3.68 -15.13
N PHE A 298 -4.52 -3.41 -16.05
CA PHE A 298 -5.85 -4.00 -16.05
C PHE A 298 -5.81 -5.44 -16.58
N ILE A 299 -6.14 -6.41 -15.73
CA ILE A 299 -5.87 -7.83 -16.04
C ILE A 299 -6.83 -8.37 -17.10
N GLN A 300 -8.11 -7.99 -17.07
CA GLN A 300 -9.09 -8.38 -18.09
C GLN A 300 -8.63 -8.00 -19.51
N GLU A 301 -8.04 -6.81 -19.67
CA GLU A 301 -7.49 -6.35 -20.96
C GLU A 301 -6.40 -7.29 -21.45
N GLN A 302 -5.46 -7.67 -20.57
CA GLN A 302 -4.38 -8.59 -20.93
C GLN A 302 -4.91 -9.97 -21.30
N MET A 303 -5.92 -10.47 -20.59
CA MET A 303 -6.55 -11.76 -20.90
C MET A 303 -7.23 -11.73 -22.28
N LEU A 304 -7.93 -10.65 -22.62
CA LEU A 304 -8.62 -10.52 -23.91
C LEU A 304 -7.64 -10.29 -25.07
N LYS A 305 -6.71 -9.34 -24.96
CA LYS A 305 -5.76 -8.98 -26.03
C LYS A 305 -4.84 -10.12 -26.47
N ASN A 306 -4.57 -11.06 -25.55
CA ASN A 306 -3.74 -12.24 -25.81
C ASN A 306 -4.55 -13.49 -26.15
N GLY A 307 -5.89 -13.40 -26.20
CA GLY A 307 -6.75 -14.51 -26.57
C GLY A 307 -6.81 -15.62 -25.51
N HIS A 308 -6.84 -15.26 -24.24
CA HIS A 308 -6.98 -16.20 -23.12
C HIS A 308 -8.40 -16.29 -22.57
N ALA A 309 -9.28 -15.36 -22.92
CA ALA A 309 -10.68 -15.36 -22.51
C ALA A 309 -11.59 -14.80 -23.61
N TRP A 310 -12.89 -15.05 -23.46
CA TRP A 310 -13.96 -14.48 -24.27
C TRP A 310 -14.53 -13.22 -23.62
N HIS A 311 -15.04 -12.28 -24.43
CA HIS A 311 -15.87 -11.19 -23.91
C HIS A 311 -17.25 -11.73 -23.56
N PHE A 312 -17.64 -11.64 -22.28
CA PHE A 312 -18.93 -12.17 -21.84
C PHE A 312 -20.06 -11.15 -22.06
N LYS A 313 -20.49 -11.03 -23.32
CA LYS A 313 -21.44 -10.01 -23.81
C LYS A 313 -22.79 -10.01 -23.10
N THR A 314 -23.18 -11.09 -22.46
CA THR A 314 -24.44 -11.16 -21.69
C THR A 314 -24.40 -10.21 -20.50
N TYR A 315 -23.25 -10.14 -19.81
CA TYR A 315 -23.10 -9.41 -18.55
C TYR A 315 -22.28 -8.12 -18.68
N ASP A 316 -21.59 -7.94 -19.82
CA ASP A 316 -20.74 -6.78 -20.04
C ASP A 316 -20.92 -6.23 -21.46
N LYS A 317 -21.16 -4.93 -21.55
CA LYS A 317 -21.44 -4.22 -22.81
C LYS A 317 -20.35 -3.23 -23.20
N ARG A 318 -19.19 -3.26 -22.52
CA ARG A 318 -18.11 -2.30 -22.76
C ARG A 318 -17.52 -2.50 -24.17
N PRO A 319 -17.47 -1.44 -25.01
CA PRO A 319 -16.99 -1.57 -26.39
C PRO A 319 -15.50 -1.95 -26.47
N GLU A 320 -14.70 -1.58 -25.47
CA GLU A 320 -13.27 -1.90 -25.40
C GLU A 320 -13.01 -3.41 -25.25
N PHE A 321 -13.85 -4.14 -24.50
CA PHE A 321 -13.74 -5.59 -24.37
C PHE A 321 -13.96 -6.28 -25.73
N ALA A 322 -15.01 -5.87 -26.45
CA ALA A 322 -15.30 -6.38 -27.78
C ALA A 322 -14.19 -6.04 -28.79
N ARG A 323 -13.56 -4.87 -28.65
CA ARG A 323 -12.40 -4.47 -29.47
C ARG A 323 -11.20 -5.39 -29.21
N TRP A 324 -10.83 -5.61 -27.95
CA TRP A 324 -9.68 -6.46 -27.60
C TRP A 324 -9.87 -7.91 -28.03
N GLU A 325 -11.08 -8.47 -27.86
CA GLU A 325 -11.44 -9.79 -28.37
C GLU A 325 -11.25 -9.86 -29.89
N ARG A 326 -11.74 -8.85 -30.63
CA ARG A 326 -11.63 -8.78 -32.10
C ARG A 326 -10.17 -8.68 -32.55
N GLU A 327 -9.36 -7.86 -31.88
CA GLU A 327 -7.93 -7.72 -32.16
C GLU A 327 -7.21 -9.07 -31.99
N ALA A 328 -7.43 -9.75 -30.86
CA ALA A 328 -6.85 -11.07 -30.60
C ALA A 328 -7.28 -12.11 -31.64
N LYS A 329 -8.55 -12.10 -32.04
CA LYS A 329 -9.08 -12.98 -33.09
C LYS A 329 -8.45 -12.71 -34.46
N SER A 330 -8.35 -11.44 -34.86
CA SER A 330 -7.74 -11.07 -36.15
C SER A 330 -6.26 -11.42 -36.24
N ALA A 331 -5.57 -11.44 -35.09
CA ALA A 331 -4.16 -11.79 -34.98
C ALA A 331 -3.92 -13.27 -34.67
N ASN A 332 -4.96 -14.12 -34.67
CA ASN A 332 -4.90 -15.55 -34.33
C ASN A 332 -4.14 -15.83 -33.02
N ARG A 333 -4.35 -15.00 -31.98
CA ARG A 333 -3.65 -15.12 -30.70
C ARG A 333 -4.36 -16.08 -29.77
N GLY A 334 -3.58 -16.84 -29.01
CA GLY A 334 -4.09 -17.72 -27.97
C GLY A 334 -5.13 -18.71 -28.48
N LEU A 335 -6.30 -18.75 -27.86
CA LEU A 335 -7.39 -19.67 -28.24
C LEU A 335 -7.86 -19.48 -29.70
N TRP A 336 -7.66 -18.28 -30.26
CA TRP A 336 -8.02 -17.96 -31.64
C TRP A 336 -7.07 -18.55 -32.69
N ALA A 337 -5.95 -19.14 -32.27
CA ALA A 337 -5.11 -19.94 -33.18
C ALA A 337 -5.81 -21.24 -33.61
N SER A 338 -6.80 -21.70 -32.84
CA SER A 338 -7.69 -22.79 -33.23
C SER A 338 -8.72 -22.30 -34.25
N GLY A 339 -9.05 -23.13 -35.25
CA GLY A 339 -9.98 -22.76 -36.32
C GLY A 339 -11.43 -22.52 -35.85
N ASN A 340 -11.87 -23.21 -34.79
CA ASN A 340 -13.21 -23.02 -34.22
C ASN A 340 -13.21 -23.28 -32.70
N PRO A 341 -12.68 -22.34 -31.89
CA PRO A 341 -12.67 -22.50 -30.44
C PRO A 341 -14.09 -22.45 -29.88
N GLU A 342 -14.42 -23.41 -29.02
CA GLU A 342 -15.71 -23.49 -28.35
C GLU A 342 -15.80 -22.46 -27.22
N LYS A 343 -17.00 -21.89 -27.03
CA LYS A 343 -17.26 -20.92 -25.96
C LYS A 343 -17.53 -21.64 -24.64
N PRO A 344 -17.06 -21.12 -23.49
CA PRO A 344 -17.20 -21.84 -22.22
C PRO A 344 -18.65 -21.97 -21.75
N TRP A 345 -19.51 -20.99 -22.02
CA TRP A 345 -20.95 -21.11 -21.69
C TRP A 345 -21.69 -22.13 -22.56
N ASP A 346 -21.27 -22.34 -23.80
CA ASP A 346 -21.84 -23.36 -24.69
C ASP A 346 -21.39 -24.75 -24.23
N TRP A 347 -20.08 -24.94 -23.96
CA TRP A 347 -19.55 -26.18 -23.39
C TRP A 347 -20.24 -26.57 -22.08
N ARG A 348 -20.43 -25.60 -21.17
CA ARG A 348 -21.15 -25.83 -19.90
C ARG A 348 -22.62 -26.23 -20.12
N ARG A 349 -23.29 -25.67 -21.13
CA ARG A 349 -24.68 -26.05 -21.46
C ARG A 349 -24.73 -27.49 -21.94
N ASP A 350 -23.83 -27.86 -22.84
CA ASP A 350 -23.83 -29.17 -23.46
C ASP A 350 -23.51 -30.27 -22.43
N GLN A 351 -22.59 -29.99 -21.49
CA GLN A 351 -22.32 -30.87 -20.33
C GLN A 351 -23.53 -31.05 -19.41
N ARG A 352 -24.32 -29.99 -19.15
CA ARG A 352 -25.55 -30.10 -18.34
C ARG A 352 -26.60 -30.95 -19.03
N ASN A 353 -26.78 -30.77 -20.33
CA ASN A 353 -27.74 -31.53 -21.13
C ASN A 353 -27.37 -33.02 -21.15
N ALA A 354 -26.10 -33.35 -21.43
CA ALA A 354 -25.61 -34.73 -21.42
C ALA A 354 -25.81 -35.41 -20.05
N ARG A 355 -25.60 -34.68 -18.95
CA ARG A 355 -25.87 -35.20 -17.59
C ARG A 355 -27.36 -35.46 -17.37
N GLN A 356 -28.23 -34.57 -17.84
CA GLN A 356 -29.67 -34.71 -17.69
C GLN A 356 -30.21 -35.90 -18.50
N GLU A 357 -29.70 -36.10 -19.70
CA GLU A 357 -30.01 -37.27 -20.54
C GLU A 357 -29.53 -38.56 -19.89
N ALA A 358 -28.31 -38.59 -19.34
CA ALA A 358 -27.81 -39.75 -18.61
C ALA A 358 -28.67 -40.11 -17.39
N ILE A 359 -29.20 -39.12 -16.67
CA ILE A 359 -30.11 -39.34 -15.52
C ILE A 359 -31.48 -39.86 -15.97
N GLN A 360 -31.94 -39.57 -17.19
CA GLN A 360 -33.22 -40.05 -17.71
C GLN A 360 -33.14 -41.46 -18.32
N VAL A 361 -31.93 -41.96 -18.59
CA VAL A 361 -31.68 -43.29 -19.16
C VAL A 361 -31.48 -44.37 -18.08
N TYR A 362 -31.24 -43.98 -16.84
CA TYR A 362 -31.20 -44.84 -15.64
C TYR A 362 -32.46 -44.66 -14.80
#